data_AF-A0A9P5QQ80-F1
#
_entry.id   AF-A0A9P5QQ80-F1
#
_cell.length_a   1.000
_cell.length_b   1.000
_cell.length_c   1.000
_cell.angle_alpha   90.00
_cell.angle_beta   90.00
_cell.angle_gamma   90.00
#
_symmetry.space_group_name_H-M   'P 1'
#
loop_
_entity.id
_entity.type
_entity.pdbx_description
1 polymer ?
#
loop_
_entity_poly.entity_id
_entity_poly.type
_entity_poly.pdbx_seq_one_letter_code
_entity_poly.pdbx_strand_id
1 'polypeptide(L)'
;VTMPYTQTGVPTSTDQTILKLIPVVGTPIAQLLVNGSALAFDAITINAPTETSFATDIKGAISKTGPLDAEIAFPNPVTVSYNGKALGTMQMPTVKAIANQGAALDLKSVPFTITDGAAFADFTTFALNNEKFEWTISTTGIVVNAMGASLPGVSMTKTVALDGFNKLPGLTLVDYVINTIDAAGLHMVISATLANPSTIGMTIPVSEFSTQFHGAVLGPAFAYNMALVPHSSSSFALNATIAADGTDKTLYLKGIFHNALTGVATPLEAKGVAAPGVSWLDTAIKSLLLSTALPPLREAPISSVAINSMEMDFACGDCTWKPLAKSSITADTKLPFANGAPIKQLAQNVQILDKKGELVGTLITPYAGVTLAGSKVSTETPSAPLTISDGSHDTYIAFISDLNMETTYELGLRGYADSILDLGPFGDVEIKGIPID
;
A
#
# COMPACT_ATOMS: atom_id res chain seq x y z
N VAL A 1 -21.36 77.52 56.57
CA VAL A 1 -22.56 76.75 56.19
C VAL A 1 -22.33 76.23 54.78
N THR A 2 -22.02 74.95 54.63
CA THR A 2 -21.82 74.28 53.33
C THR A 2 -23.17 73.74 52.90
N MET A 3 -23.69 74.18 51.76
CA MET A 3 -24.93 73.62 51.22
C MET A 3 -24.60 72.30 50.50
N PRO A 4 -25.18 71.16 50.90
CA PRO A 4 -25.08 69.94 50.13
C PRO A 4 -25.93 70.09 48.86
N TYR A 5 -25.29 70.04 47.69
CA TYR A 5 -25.96 69.99 46.40
C TYR A 5 -26.12 68.53 46.01
N THR A 6 -27.35 68.07 45.81
CA THR A 6 -27.64 66.71 45.34
C THR A 6 -28.61 66.82 44.17
N GLN A 7 -28.10 66.54 42.97
CA GLN A 7 -28.89 66.50 41.75
C GLN A 7 -29.24 65.04 41.45
N THR A 8 -30.51 64.68 41.61
CA THR A 8 -31.03 63.35 41.29
C THR A 8 -31.87 63.44 40.00
N GLY A 9 -31.68 62.49 39.08
CA GLY A 9 -32.49 62.41 37.85
C GLY A 9 -32.04 63.30 36.69
N VAL A 10 -30.74 63.55 36.52
CA VAL A 10 -30.23 64.19 35.29
C VAL A 10 -30.51 63.23 34.11
N PRO A 11 -31.32 63.64 33.10
CA PRO A 11 -31.56 62.80 31.94
C PRO A 11 -30.25 62.70 31.14
N THR A 12 -29.65 61.51 31.13
CA THR A 12 -28.52 61.20 30.26
C THR A 12 -29.07 60.54 29.00
N SER A 13 -29.02 61.24 27.86
CA SER A 13 -29.26 60.61 26.55
C SER A 13 -27.92 60.25 25.93
N THR A 14 -27.76 59.00 25.53
CA THR A 14 -26.62 58.57 24.71
C THR A 14 -27.04 58.60 23.25
N ASP A 15 -26.36 59.39 22.43
CA ASP A 15 -26.58 59.39 20.99
C ASP A 15 -25.73 58.31 20.28
N GLN A 16 -25.94 58.12 18.98
CA GLN A 16 -25.27 57.07 18.20
C GLN A 16 -23.73 57.18 18.16
N THR A 17 -23.12 58.30 18.58
CA THR A 17 -21.68 58.43 18.70
C THR A 17 -21.07 57.48 19.73
N ILE A 18 -21.84 56.99 20.71
CA ILE A 18 -21.39 55.94 21.64
C ILE A 18 -20.99 54.65 20.90
N LEU A 19 -21.63 54.36 19.76
CA LEU A 19 -21.31 53.21 18.93
C LEU A 19 -19.91 53.33 18.29
N LYS A 20 -19.37 54.55 18.15
CA LYS A 20 -18.00 54.77 17.67
C LYS A 20 -16.94 54.30 18.67
N LEU A 21 -17.29 54.13 19.95
CA LEU A 21 -16.41 53.54 20.96
C LEU A 21 -16.33 52.02 20.86
N ILE A 22 -17.29 51.37 20.19
CA ILE A 22 -17.33 49.89 20.09
C ILE A 22 -16.08 49.34 19.40
N PRO A 23 -15.62 49.83 18.22
CA PRO A 23 -14.37 49.34 17.64
C PRO A 23 -13.14 49.66 18.49
N VAL A 24 -13.12 50.82 19.17
CA VAL A 24 -11.98 51.26 20.00
C VAL A 24 -11.72 50.30 21.16
N VAL A 25 -12.78 49.81 21.81
CA VAL A 25 -12.67 48.85 22.93
C VAL A 25 -12.75 47.40 22.45
N GLY A 26 -13.58 47.13 21.44
CA GLY A 26 -13.87 45.80 20.95
C GLY A 26 -12.74 45.18 20.13
N THR A 27 -12.05 45.94 19.29
CA THR A 27 -10.95 45.39 18.47
C THR A 27 -9.81 44.81 19.33
N PRO A 28 -9.31 45.48 20.40
CA PRO A 28 -8.33 44.87 21.31
C PRO A 28 -8.82 43.58 21.97
N ILE A 29 -10.11 43.50 22.33
CA ILE A 29 -10.70 42.29 22.92
C ILE A 29 -10.75 41.17 21.87
N ALA A 30 -11.19 41.48 20.64
CA ALA A 30 -11.19 40.54 19.53
C ALA A 30 -9.77 40.02 19.23
N GLN A 31 -8.76 40.88 19.27
CA GLN A 31 -7.35 40.48 19.13
C GLN A 31 -6.92 39.50 20.23
N LEU A 32 -7.30 39.75 21.49
CA LEU A 32 -6.97 38.86 22.61
C LEU A 32 -7.64 37.49 22.47
N LEU A 33 -8.90 37.46 22.01
CA LEU A 33 -9.63 36.21 21.71
C LEU A 33 -9.02 35.47 20.52
N VAL A 34 -8.67 36.17 19.44
CA VAL A 34 -7.98 35.56 18.29
C VAL A 34 -6.61 35.04 18.70
N ASN A 35 -5.88 35.70 19.61
CA ASN A 35 -4.62 35.16 20.14
C ASN A 35 -4.83 33.90 20.99
N GLY A 36 -5.86 33.88 21.83
CA GLY A 36 -6.20 32.75 22.72
C GLY A 36 -6.92 31.57 22.05
N SER A 37 -7.43 31.73 20.83
CA SER A 37 -8.08 30.66 20.10
C SER A 37 -7.12 29.53 19.70
N ALA A 38 -7.62 28.35 19.38
CA ALA A 38 -6.81 27.25 18.86
C ALA A 38 -7.35 26.78 17.51
N LEU A 39 -6.47 26.67 16.53
CA LEU A 39 -6.76 26.13 15.20
C LEU A 39 -6.24 24.69 15.14
N ALA A 40 -7.05 23.79 14.63
CA ALA A 40 -6.66 22.39 14.40
C ALA A 40 -7.22 21.91 13.05
N PHE A 41 -6.51 21.00 12.40
CA PHE A 41 -6.95 20.34 11.18
C PHE A 41 -7.00 18.84 11.39
N ASP A 42 -8.11 18.25 10.99
CA ASP A 42 -8.32 16.80 11.03
C ASP A 42 -7.93 16.16 9.69
N ALA A 43 -8.16 16.88 8.58
CA ALA A 43 -7.80 16.42 7.24
C ALA A 43 -7.62 17.59 6.27
N ILE A 44 -6.60 17.51 5.43
CA ILE A 44 -6.35 18.43 4.32
C ILE A 44 -6.16 17.60 3.06
N THR A 45 -7.03 17.75 2.06
CA THR A 45 -6.91 17.03 0.78
C THR A 45 -6.47 17.98 -0.31
N ILE A 46 -5.35 17.69 -0.96
CA ILE A 46 -4.82 18.41 -2.11
C ILE A 46 -5.45 17.85 -3.38
N ASN A 47 -6.03 18.74 -4.17
CA ASN A 47 -6.75 18.43 -5.41
C ASN A 47 -6.10 19.15 -6.59
N ALA A 48 -5.93 18.42 -7.70
CA ALA A 48 -5.42 18.92 -8.98
C ALA A 48 -4.13 19.80 -8.84
N PRO A 49 -3.02 19.23 -8.32
CA PRO A 49 -1.80 19.98 -8.15
C PRO A 49 -1.16 20.42 -9.47
N THR A 50 -0.62 21.63 -9.45
CA THR A 50 0.22 22.23 -10.50
C THR A 50 1.53 22.74 -9.87
N GLU A 51 2.45 23.25 -10.69
CA GLU A 51 3.72 23.82 -10.20
C GLU A 51 3.53 24.99 -9.23
N THR A 52 2.47 25.78 -9.40
CA THR A 52 2.29 27.03 -8.65
C THR A 52 1.00 27.09 -7.85
N SER A 53 0.12 26.10 -7.98
CA SER A 53 -1.17 26.12 -7.29
C SER A 53 -1.84 24.74 -7.16
N PHE A 54 -2.78 24.65 -6.25
CA PHE A 54 -3.70 23.51 -6.09
C PHE A 54 -4.97 23.96 -5.39
N ALA A 55 -6.02 23.14 -5.42
CA ALA A 55 -7.19 23.34 -4.56
C ALA A 55 -7.07 22.48 -3.31
N THR A 56 -7.61 22.94 -2.19
CA THR A 56 -7.65 22.17 -0.93
C THR A 56 -9.05 21.99 -0.40
N ASP A 57 -9.35 20.77 0.06
CA ASP A 57 -10.47 20.53 0.96
C ASP A 57 -9.92 20.45 2.39
N ILE A 58 -10.51 21.19 3.31
CA ILE A 58 -10.01 21.33 4.68
C ILE A 58 -11.12 20.96 5.65
N LYS A 59 -10.82 19.98 6.51
CA LYS A 59 -11.62 19.65 7.70
C LYS A 59 -10.83 20.00 8.96
N GLY A 60 -11.47 20.69 9.88
CA GLY A 60 -10.86 21.08 11.14
C GLY A 60 -11.78 21.92 12.01
N ALA A 61 -11.20 22.64 12.95
CA ALA A 61 -11.94 23.52 13.83
C ALA A 61 -11.11 24.69 14.36
N ILE A 62 -11.80 25.78 14.68
CA ILE A 62 -11.29 26.87 15.52
C ILE A 62 -12.02 26.79 16.85
N SER A 63 -11.30 26.55 17.95
CA SER A 63 -11.87 26.50 19.29
C SER A 63 -11.46 27.71 20.12
N LYS A 64 -12.13 27.91 21.27
CA LYS A 64 -11.86 29.01 22.21
C LYS A 64 -11.99 30.41 21.57
N THR A 65 -12.98 30.59 20.70
CA THR A 65 -13.25 31.87 20.01
C THR A 65 -13.92 32.92 20.91
N GLY A 66 -14.24 32.57 22.16
CA GLY A 66 -14.86 33.45 23.13
C GLY A 66 -16.37 33.26 23.28
N PRO A 67 -17.02 34.12 24.09
CA PRO A 67 -18.40 33.91 24.53
C PRO A 67 -19.46 34.47 23.58
N LEU A 68 -19.06 34.99 22.41
CA LEU A 68 -19.97 35.65 21.46
C LEU A 68 -19.98 34.92 20.13
N ASP A 69 -21.14 34.93 19.48
CA ASP A 69 -21.24 34.58 18.07
C ASP A 69 -20.50 35.62 17.24
N ALA A 70 -19.75 35.16 16.25
CA ALA A 70 -18.96 36.04 15.39
C ALA A 70 -18.85 35.51 13.96
N GLU A 71 -18.83 36.44 13.00
CA GLU A 71 -18.42 36.17 11.62
C GLU A 71 -17.01 36.74 11.41
N ILE A 72 -16.06 35.88 11.11
CA ILE A 72 -14.65 36.20 10.94
C ILE A 72 -14.38 36.27 9.43
N ALA A 73 -14.22 37.48 8.92
CA ALA A 73 -13.89 37.72 7.52
C ALA A 73 -12.38 37.89 7.34
N PHE A 74 -11.88 37.37 6.22
CA PHE A 74 -10.46 37.41 5.84
C PHE A 74 -10.29 38.24 4.56
N PRO A 75 -10.23 39.59 4.62
CA PRO A 75 -10.05 40.42 3.42
C PRO A 75 -8.71 40.18 2.72
N ASN A 76 -7.68 39.82 3.49
CA ASN A 76 -6.36 39.47 2.98
C ASN A 76 -6.18 37.95 2.98
N PRO A 77 -5.35 37.41 2.06
CA PRO A 77 -4.99 36.00 2.07
C PRO A 77 -4.33 35.57 3.38
N VAL A 78 -4.47 34.29 3.69
CA VAL A 78 -3.77 33.62 4.77
C VAL A 78 -2.49 33.01 4.22
N THR A 79 -1.37 33.26 4.88
CA THR A 79 -0.06 32.70 4.57
C THR A 79 0.18 31.44 5.39
N VAL A 80 0.60 30.36 4.73
CA VAL A 80 1.09 29.13 5.38
C VAL A 80 2.60 29.11 5.27
N SER A 81 3.29 28.86 6.37
CA SER A 81 4.74 28.85 6.44
C SER A 81 5.28 27.67 7.24
N TYR A 82 6.48 27.22 6.89
CA TYR A 82 7.21 26.14 7.55
C TYR A 82 8.63 26.62 7.82
N ASN A 83 9.12 26.44 9.05
CA ASN A 83 10.44 26.93 9.50
C ASN A 83 10.73 28.39 9.09
N GLY A 84 9.73 29.27 9.22
CA GLY A 84 9.85 30.69 8.90
C GLY A 84 9.84 31.05 7.41
N LYS A 85 9.77 30.06 6.50
CA LYS A 85 9.62 30.29 5.05
C LYS A 85 8.15 30.19 4.64
N ALA A 86 7.67 31.15 3.87
CA ALA A 86 6.32 31.11 3.31
C ALA A 86 6.25 30.03 2.22
N LEU A 87 5.35 29.06 2.41
CA LEU A 87 5.07 28.00 1.45
C LEU A 87 4.09 28.47 0.39
N GLY A 88 3.07 29.20 0.82
CA GLY A 88 2.05 29.73 -0.06
C GLY A 88 0.98 30.51 0.66
N THR A 89 -0.02 30.93 -0.10
CA THR A 89 -1.16 31.69 0.41
C THR A 89 -2.48 31.10 -0.06
N MET A 90 -3.53 31.30 0.72
CA MET A 90 -4.88 30.88 0.38
C MET A 90 -5.92 31.90 0.85
N GLN A 91 -7.00 32.05 0.09
CA GLN A 91 -8.09 32.92 0.46
C GLN A 91 -9.11 32.15 1.30
N MET A 92 -9.13 32.42 2.60
CA MET A 92 -10.12 31.81 3.49
C MET A 92 -11.50 32.44 3.27
N PRO A 93 -12.57 31.64 3.21
CA PRO A 93 -13.94 32.16 3.26
C PRO A 93 -14.25 32.73 4.65
N THR A 94 -15.36 33.45 4.76
CA THR A 94 -15.84 33.91 6.07
C THR A 94 -16.20 32.71 6.94
N VAL A 95 -15.68 32.69 8.16
CA VAL A 95 -15.90 31.61 9.14
C VAL A 95 -16.89 32.09 10.20
N LYS A 96 -17.89 31.27 10.52
CA LYS A 96 -18.86 31.55 11.59
C LYS A 96 -18.47 30.81 12.86
N ALA A 97 -18.18 31.56 13.92
CA ALA A 97 -17.92 31.03 15.25
C ALA A 97 -19.18 31.16 16.12
N ILE A 98 -19.48 30.09 16.86
CA ILE A 98 -20.58 30.01 17.81
C ILE A 98 -20.04 30.26 19.21
N ALA A 99 -20.77 31.07 19.98
CA ALA A 99 -20.46 31.40 21.37
C ALA A 99 -20.10 30.16 22.20
N ASN A 100 -18.95 30.21 22.86
CA ASN A 100 -18.40 29.16 23.73
C ASN A 100 -18.14 27.79 23.06
N GLN A 101 -18.32 27.67 21.74
CA GLN A 101 -18.10 26.42 21.00
C GLN A 101 -16.96 26.54 19.99
N GLY A 102 -16.87 27.66 19.28
CA GLY A 102 -15.92 27.81 18.18
C GLY A 102 -16.56 27.68 16.80
N ALA A 103 -15.76 27.33 15.80
CA ALA A 103 -16.18 27.15 14.41
C ALA A 103 -15.70 25.78 13.90
N ALA A 104 -16.61 25.02 13.29
CA ALA A 104 -16.22 23.89 12.46
C ALA A 104 -15.77 24.40 11.08
N LEU A 105 -14.70 23.80 10.54
CA LEU A 105 -14.20 24.06 9.20
C LEU A 105 -14.50 22.81 8.36
N ASP A 106 -15.33 22.97 7.33
CA ASP A 106 -15.47 22.00 6.24
C ASP A 106 -15.46 22.79 4.93
N LEU A 107 -14.25 23.20 4.54
CA LEU A 107 -14.02 24.05 3.39
C LEU A 107 -13.75 23.18 2.18
N LYS A 108 -14.34 23.52 1.04
CA LYS A 108 -14.18 22.79 -0.21
C LYS A 108 -13.50 23.66 -1.25
N SER A 109 -12.56 23.04 -1.98
CA SER A 109 -11.92 23.62 -3.16
C SER A 109 -11.33 25.01 -2.92
N VAL A 110 -10.71 25.22 -1.76
CA VAL A 110 -10.07 26.50 -1.43
C VAL A 110 -8.76 26.61 -2.22
N PRO A 111 -8.60 27.62 -3.09
CA PRO A 111 -7.39 27.78 -3.88
C PRO A 111 -6.18 28.09 -2.99
N PHE A 112 -5.08 27.37 -3.23
CA PHE A 112 -3.79 27.60 -2.62
C PHE A 112 -2.77 27.95 -3.71
N THR A 113 -2.04 29.05 -3.52
CA THR A 113 -0.99 29.53 -4.41
C THR A 113 0.35 29.33 -3.74
N ILE A 114 1.23 28.56 -4.38
CA ILE A 114 2.61 28.34 -3.92
C ILE A 114 3.42 29.61 -4.21
N THR A 115 4.01 30.19 -3.17
CA THR A 115 4.78 31.45 -3.28
C THR A 115 6.27 31.23 -3.45
N ASP A 116 6.78 30.09 -2.99
CA ASP A 116 8.18 29.69 -3.11
C ASP A 116 8.22 28.18 -3.42
N GLY A 117 8.42 27.85 -4.70
CA GLY A 117 8.43 26.46 -5.15
C GLY A 117 9.57 25.62 -4.56
N ALA A 118 10.73 26.23 -4.29
CA ALA A 118 11.86 25.54 -3.69
C ALA A 118 11.57 25.23 -2.22
N ALA A 119 11.06 26.20 -1.46
CA ALA A 119 10.65 25.97 -0.08
C ALA A 119 9.50 24.94 0.02
N PHE A 120 8.59 24.92 -0.97
CA PHE A 120 7.52 23.93 -1.04
C PHE A 120 8.04 22.53 -1.35
N ALA A 121 9.01 22.39 -2.26
CA ALA A 121 9.68 21.11 -2.55
C ALA A 121 10.46 20.58 -1.32
N ASP A 122 11.19 21.45 -0.61
CA ASP A 122 11.88 21.10 0.63
C ASP A 122 10.88 20.64 1.70
N PHE A 123 9.78 21.39 1.88
CA PHE A 123 8.73 21.04 2.84
C PHE A 123 8.06 19.70 2.49
N THR A 124 7.67 19.48 1.24
CA THR A 124 6.99 18.24 0.83
C THR A 124 7.90 17.02 0.99
N THR A 125 9.19 17.16 0.69
CA THR A 125 10.21 16.15 0.98
C THR A 125 10.32 15.88 2.48
N PHE A 126 10.34 16.93 3.31
CA PHE A 126 10.36 16.79 4.77
C PHE A 126 9.11 16.08 5.30
N ALA A 127 7.93 16.55 4.91
CA ALA A 127 6.64 16.00 5.34
C ALA A 127 6.47 14.53 4.92
N LEU A 128 7.03 14.14 3.76
CA LEU A 128 7.01 12.74 3.33
C LEU A 128 7.83 11.83 4.25
N ASN A 129 8.96 12.33 4.79
CA ASN A 129 9.95 11.51 5.49
C ASN A 129 9.89 11.59 7.03
N ASN A 130 9.09 12.49 7.58
CA ASN A 130 9.00 12.73 9.02
C ASN A 130 7.59 12.47 9.55
N GLU A 131 7.49 12.09 10.82
CA GLU A 131 6.23 11.76 11.48
C GLU A 131 5.35 12.99 11.72
N LYS A 132 5.96 14.14 12.04
CA LYS A 132 5.24 15.37 12.39
C LYS A 132 5.95 16.61 11.90
N PHE A 133 5.20 17.67 11.68
CA PHE A 133 5.71 19.00 11.41
C PHE A 133 4.75 20.07 11.94
N GLU A 134 5.22 21.30 12.03
CA GLU A 134 4.40 22.44 12.43
C GLU A 134 4.29 23.46 11.31
N TRP A 135 3.07 23.89 11.01
CA TRP A 135 2.83 25.03 10.14
C TRP A 135 2.53 26.27 10.96
N THR A 136 3.06 27.41 10.52
CA THR A 136 2.64 28.72 11.01
C THR A 136 1.71 29.37 9.99
N ILE A 137 0.49 29.65 10.42
CA ILE A 137 -0.60 30.24 9.65
C ILE A 137 -0.79 31.67 10.10
N SER A 138 -0.62 32.63 9.20
CA SER A 138 -0.68 34.04 9.55
C SER A 138 -1.45 34.89 8.54
N THR A 139 -2.09 35.94 9.04
CA THR A 139 -2.76 36.96 8.22
C THR A 139 -2.99 38.23 9.04
N THR A 140 -3.28 39.33 8.36
CA THR A 140 -3.55 40.64 8.96
C THR A 140 -4.82 41.24 8.37
N GLY A 141 -5.42 42.21 9.06
CA GLY A 141 -6.60 42.91 8.56
C GLY A 141 -7.88 42.08 8.60
N ILE A 142 -7.95 41.05 9.46
CA ILE A 142 -9.18 40.32 9.77
C ILE A 142 -10.23 41.31 10.27
N VAL A 143 -11.47 41.09 9.85
CA VAL A 143 -12.63 41.83 10.34
C VAL A 143 -13.51 40.85 11.10
N VAL A 144 -13.66 41.06 12.41
CA VAL A 144 -14.54 40.27 13.27
C VAL A 144 -15.87 41.01 13.40
N ASN A 145 -16.95 40.41 12.92
CA ASN A 145 -18.30 40.96 13.10
C ASN A 145 -19.00 40.22 14.23
N ALA A 146 -19.32 40.90 15.33
CA ALA A 146 -19.98 40.32 16.50
C ALA A 146 -21.02 41.28 17.07
N MET A 147 -22.17 40.77 17.50
CA MET A 147 -23.29 41.57 18.03
C MET A 147 -23.69 42.77 17.14
N GLY A 148 -23.57 42.62 15.81
CA GLY A 148 -23.88 43.69 14.84
C GLY A 148 -22.83 44.80 14.72
N ALA A 149 -21.69 44.68 15.39
CA ALA A 149 -20.56 45.61 15.25
C ALA A 149 -19.42 44.97 14.45
N SER A 150 -18.73 45.79 13.67
CA SER A 150 -17.55 45.40 12.90
C SER A 150 -16.27 45.83 13.61
N LEU A 151 -15.37 44.87 13.86
CA LEU A 151 -14.10 45.05 14.57
C LEU A 151 -12.95 44.77 13.59
N PRO A 152 -12.49 45.77 12.82
CA PRO A 152 -11.46 45.60 11.82
C PRO A 152 -10.04 45.62 12.41
N GLY A 153 -9.07 45.18 11.62
CA GLY A 153 -7.64 45.34 11.91
C GLY A 153 -7.05 44.25 12.81
N VAL A 154 -7.76 43.15 13.01
CA VAL A 154 -7.27 42.02 13.81
C VAL A 154 -6.23 41.24 13.01
N SER A 155 -5.17 40.78 13.67
CA SER A 155 -4.18 39.88 13.08
C SER A 155 -4.27 38.49 13.70
N MET A 156 -3.81 37.48 12.97
CA MET A 156 -3.76 36.12 13.44
C MET A 156 -2.40 35.52 13.10
N THR A 157 -1.81 34.83 14.06
CA THR A 157 -0.68 33.91 13.87
C THR A 157 -0.97 32.67 14.70
N LYS A 158 -1.01 31.50 14.06
CA LYS A 158 -1.30 30.21 14.68
C LYS A 158 -0.27 29.18 14.27
N THR A 159 0.23 28.43 15.23
CA THR A 159 1.02 27.23 14.97
C THR A 159 0.10 26.02 15.05
N VAL A 160 0.12 25.17 14.03
CA VAL A 160 -0.64 23.92 13.98
C VAL A 160 0.32 22.75 13.81
N ALA A 161 0.22 21.77 14.71
CA ALA A 161 0.96 20.52 14.59
C ALA A 161 0.15 19.56 13.69
N LEU A 162 0.83 18.95 12.72
CA LEU A 162 0.25 18.07 11.72
C LEU A 162 1.07 16.79 11.63
N ASP A 163 0.39 15.69 11.34
CA ASP A 163 1.04 14.42 11.09
C ASP A 163 1.57 14.41 9.64
N GLY A 164 2.85 14.06 9.47
CA GLY A 164 3.49 13.80 8.20
C GLY A 164 3.25 12.37 7.71
N PHE A 165 3.76 12.04 6.54
CA PHE A 165 3.55 10.73 5.93
C PHE A 165 4.44 9.64 6.55
N ASN A 166 5.45 10.03 7.36
CA ASN A 166 6.31 9.11 8.09
C ASN A 166 6.94 7.99 7.22
N LYS A 167 7.37 8.32 6.00
CA LYS A 167 7.89 7.37 4.99
C LYS A 167 6.88 6.31 4.53
N LEU A 168 5.59 6.51 4.79
CA LEU A 168 4.52 5.62 4.34
C LEU A 168 4.73 4.15 4.76
N PRO A 169 4.85 3.85 6.07
CA PRO A 169 5.28 2.54 6.57
C PRO A 169 4.24 1.43 6.35
N GLY A 170 3.05 1.77 5.87
CA GLY A 170 1.91 0.86 5.75
C GLY A 170 1.76 0.16 4.40
N LEU A 171 2.80 0.09 3.56
CA LEU A 171 2.73 -0.62 2.28
C LEU A 171 2.67 -2.14 2.48
N THR A 172 1.53 -2.73 2.16
CA THR A 172 1.32 -4.19 2.21
C THR A 172 0.95 -4.70 0.84
N LEU A 173 1.70 -5.69 0.33
CA LEU A 173 1.34 -6.41 -0.89
C LEU A 173 0.41 -7.57 -0.50
N VAL A 174 -0.73 -7.66 -1.18
CA VAL A 174 -1.88 -8.49 -0.78
C VAL A 174 -2.02 -9.74 -1.64
N ASP A 175 -1.80 -9.58 -2.94
CA ASP A 175 -1.90 -10.65 -3.95
C ASP A 175 -1.15 -10.23 -5.22
N TYR A 176 -0.83 -11.16 -6.10
CA TYR A 176 -0.18 -10.86 -7.38
C TYR A 176 -0.55 -11.86 -8.47
N VAL A 177 -0.59 -11.36 -9.70
CA VAL A 177 -0.79 -12.18 -10.90
C VAL A 177 0.27 -11.80 -11.93
N ILE A 178 0.97 -12.79 -12.44
CA ILE A 178 1.87 -12.73 -13.58
C ILE A 178 1.00 -12.79 -14.85
N ASN A 179 0.92 -11.69 -15.57
CA ASN A 179 0.05 -11.56 -16.73
C ASN A 179 0.69 -12.16 -17.99
N THR A 180 1.93 -11.75 -18.25
CA THR A 180 2.68 -12.09 -19.46
C THR A 180 4.17 -12.13 -19.19
N ILE A 181 4.88 -12.92 -20.00
CA ILE A 181 6.34 -12.90 -20.12
C ILE A 181 6.64 -12.63 -21.59
N ASP A 182 7.39 -11.59 -21.88
CA ASP A 182 7.77 -11.20 -23.24
C ASP A 182 9.21 -10.66 -23.30
N ALA A 183 9.61 -10.06 -24.42
CA ALA A 183 10.96 -9.54 -24.61
C ALA A 183 11.35 -8.40 -23.65
N ALA A 184 10.38 -7.66 -23.09
CA ALA A 184 10.63 -6.60 -22.11
C ALA A 184 10.80 -7.18 -20.69
N GLY A 185 10.20 -8.34 -20.40
CA GLY A 185 10.41 -9.07 -19.16
C GLY A 185 9.17 -9.79 -18.65
N LEU A 186 9.09 -9.94 -17.33
CA LEU A 186 7.99 -10.61 -16.64
C LEU A 186 7.08 -9.55 -16.02
N HIS A 187 5.85 -9.47 -16.50
CA HIS A 187 4.86 -8.45 -16.14
C HIS A 187 3.88 -8.97 -15.11
N MET A 188 3.68 -8.21 -14.04
CA MET A 188 2.81 -8.56 -12.93
C MET A 188 1.90 -7.41 -12.55
N VAL A 189 0.69 -7.76 -12.11
CA VAL A 189 -0.18 -6.85 -11.36
C VAL A 189 -0.20 -7.32 -9.92
N ILE A 190 0.21 -6.44 -9.01
CA ILE A 190 0.25 -6.69 -7.57
C ILE A 190 -0.83 -5.85 -6.91
N SER A 191 -1.74 -6.49 -6.19
CA SER A 191 -2.71 -5.80 -5.35
C SER A 191 -2.03 -5.34 -4.07
N ALA A 192 -2.18 -4.06 -3.71
CA ALA A 192 -1.54 -3.48 -2.55
C ALA A 192 -2.48 -2.60 -1.74
N THR A 193 -2.19 -2.47 -0.45
CA THR A 193 -2.80 -1.48 0.44
C THR A 193 -1.72 -0.57 1.01
N LEU A 194 -2.04 0.71 1.15
CA LEU A 194 -1.15 1.68 1.78
C LEU A 194 -1.92 2.53 2.78
N ALA A 195 -1.43 2.57 4.02
CA ALA A 195 -1.91 3.47 5.06
C ALA A 195 -1.21 4.84 4.92
N ASN A 196 -2.00 5.91 4.90
CA ASN A 196 -1.50 7.27 5.01
C ASN A 196 -1.67 7.77 6.45
N PRO A 197 -0.59 7.92 7.23
CA PRO A 197 -0.65 8.44 8.60
C PRO A 197 -0.76 9.98 8.66
N SER A 198 -0.69 10.67 7.53
CA SER A 198 -0.66 12.13 7.50
C SER A 198 -2.05 12.74 7.62
N THR A 199 -2.11 13.93 8.22
CA THR A 199 -3.26 14.83 8.12
C THR A 199 -3.47 15.34 6.69
N ILE A 200 -2.43 15.29 5.84
CA ILE A 200 -2.47 15.67 4.44
C ILE A 200 -2.74 14.44 3.57
N GLY A 201 -3.59 14.62 2.55
CA GLY A 201 -3.89 13.62 1.56
C GLY A 201 -3.93 14.17 0.15
N MET A 202 -3.83 13.29 -0.83
CA MET A 202 -3.91 13.61 -2.25
C MET A 202 -4.17 12.36 -3.08
N THR A 203 -4.55 12.51 -4.35
CA THR A 203 -4.47 11.42 -5.32
C THR A 203 -3.28 11.69 -6.25
N ILE A 204 -2.33 10.77 -6.30
CA ILE A 204 -1.18 10.85 -7.19
C ILE A 204 -1.55 10.13 -8.51
N PRO A 205 -1.59 10.83 -9.66
CA PRO A 205 -2.02 10.21 -10.91
C PRO A 205 -1.13 9.05 -11.35
N VAL A 206 0.18 9.23 -11.24
CA VAL A 206 1.19 8.21 -11.56
C VAL A 206 2.34 8.31 -10.57
N SER A 207 2.72 7.18 -9.98
CA SER A 207 3.96 7.05 -9.23
C SER A 207 4.78 5.91 -9.81
N GLU A 208 6.05 6.17 -10.07
CA GLU A 208 7.01 5.20 -10.57
C GLU A 208 8.01 4.85 -9.46
N PHE A 209 8.22 3.55 -9.28
CA PHE A 209 9.15 2.98 -8.32
C PHE A 209 10.12 2.04 -9.03
N SER A 210 11.36 1.99 -8.55
CA SER A 210 12.34 0.96 -8.89
C SER A 210 12.30 -0.10 -7.79
N THR A 211 11.86 -1.31 -8.16
CA THR A 211 11.78 -2.46 -7.26
C THR A 211 13.12 -3.15 -7.12
N GLN A 212 13.43 -3.58 -5.90
CA GLN A 212 14.71 -4.18 -5.54
C GLN A 212 14.52 -5.41 -4.64
N PHE A 213 15.39 -6.40 -4.81
CA PHE A 213 15.50 -7.56 -3.94
C PHE A 213 16.97 -7.79 -3.59
N HIS A 214 17.30 -7.79 -2.29
CA HIS A 214 18.69 -7.85 -1.81
C HIS A 214 19.63 -6.81 -2.47
N GLY A 215 19.12 -5.60 -2.73
CA GLY A 215 19.86 -4.52 -3.38
C GLY A 215 20.02 -4.65 -4.90
N ALA A 216 19.56 -5.74 -5.51
CA ALA A 216 19.51 -5.87 -6.97
C ALA A 216 18.21 -5.29 -7.51
N VAL A 217 18.32 -4.42 -8.52
CA VAL A 217 17.17 -3.83 -9.21
C VAL A 217 16.48 -4.90 -10.05
N LEU A 218 15.19 -5.12 -9.80
CA LEU A 218 14.37 -6.03 -10.57
C LEU A 218 13.74 -5.32 -11.77
N GLY A 219 13.27 -4.09 -11.58
CA GLY A 219 12.67 -3.29 -12.64
C GLY A 219 11.62 -2.31 -12.12
N PRO A 220 10.86 -1.67 -13.02
CA PRO A 220 9.91 -0.62 -12.65
C PRO A 220 8.61 -1.18 -12.09
N ALA A 221 7.97 -0.42 -11.21
CA ALA A 221 6.60 -0.60 -10.77
C ALA A 221 5.82 0.72 -10.82
N PHE A 222 4.63 0.67 -11.37
CA PHE A 222 3.77 1.85 -11.55
C PHE A 222 2.48 1.72 -10.72
N ALA A 223 2.21 2.73 -9.91
CA ALA A 223 0.92 2.93 -9.26
C ALA A 223 0.15 4.03 -10.02
N TYR A 224 -1.09 3.76 -10.38
CA TYR A 224 -1.97 4.73 -11.04
C TYR A 224 -3.08 5.17 -10.10
N ASN A 225 -3.37 6.47 -10.06
CA ASN A 225 -4.40 7.07 -9.21
C ASN A 225 -4.28 6.65 -7.74
N MET A 226 -3.05 6.63 -7.22
CA MET A 226 -2.79 6.23 -5.85
C MET A 226 -3.38 7.27 -4.89
N ALA A 227 -4.46 6.89 -4.21
CA ALA A 227 -5.10 7.73 -3.21
C ALA A 227 -4.38 7.62 -1.88
N LEU A 228 -3.94 8.76 -1.35
CA LEU A 228 -3.42 8.92 0.00
C LEU A 228 -4.48 9.67 0.81
N VAL A 229 -5.50 8.95 1.30
CA VAL A 229 -6.59 9.55 2.09
C VAL A 229 -6.08 9.84 3.50
N PRO A 230 -6.27 11.05 4.08
CA PRO A 230 -5.77 11.37 5.41
C PRO A 230 -6.22 10.35 6.46
N HIS A 231 -5.28 9.91 7.31
CA HIS A 231 -5.54 8.97 8.42
C HIS A 231 -6.29 7.69 8.03
N SER A 232 -6.10 7.21 6.80
CA SER A 232 -6.83 6.06 6.26
C SER A 232 -5.95 5.19 5.36
N SER A 233 -6.43 3.98 5.09
CA SER A 233 -5.82 3.05 4.15
C SER A 233 -6.54 3.09 2.81
N SER A 234 -5.76 3.00 1.72
CA SER A 234 -6.28 2.89 0.36
C SER A 234 -5.74 1.65 -0.33
N SER A 235 -6.55 1.05 -1.19
CA SER A 235 -6.16 -0.09 -2.02
C SER A 235 -5.87 0.36 -3.44
N PHE A 236 -4.85 -0.22 -4.07
CA PHE A 236 -4.47 0.08 -5.46
C PHE A 236 -3.74 -1.11 -6.09
N ALA A 237 -3.53 -1.05 -7.40
CA ALA A 237 -2.76 -2.02 -8.14
C ALA A 237 -1.39 -1.42 -8.53
N LEU A 238 -0.34 -2.21 -8.35
CA LEU A 238 1.00 -1.95 -8.84
C LEU A 238 1.24 -2.77 -10.11
N ASN A 239 1.52 -2.09 -11.22
CA ASN A 239 1.96 -2.73 -12.45
C ASN A 239 3.48 -2.85 -12.41
N ALA A 240 3.98 -4.03 -12.04
CA ALA A 240 5.40 -4.30 -11.88
C ALA A 240 5.94 -5.07 -13.08
N THR A 241 7.19 -4.79 -13.45
CA THR A 241 7.91 -5.56 -14.46
C THR A 241 9.27 -5.92 -13.90
N ILE A 242 9.59 -7.22 -13.87
CA ILE A 242 10.98 -7.65 -13.75
C ILE A 242 11.58 -7.52 -15.14
N ALA A 243 12.54 -6.61 -15.31
CA ALA A 243 13.03 -6.18 -16.61
C ALA A 243 14.08 -7.13 -17.18
N ALA A 244 13.91 -7.50 -18.46
CA ALA A 244 14.91 -8.22 -19.25
C ALA A 244 15.91 -7.23 -19.88
N ASP A 245 16.71 -6.59 -19.04
CA ASP A 245 17.68 -5.53 -19.42
C ASP A 245 19.09 -6.05 -19.73
N GLY A 246 19.27 -7.37 -19.85
CA GLY A 246 20.55 -8.04 -20.07
C GLY A 246 21.37 -8.28 -18.80
N THR A 247 20.93 -7.83 -17.62
CA THR A 247 21.53 -8.24 -16.35
C THR A 247 21.02 -9.61 -15.91
N ASP A 248 21.89 -10.43 -15.34
CA ASP A 248 21.51 -11.76 -14.85
C ASP A 248 20.66 -11.64 -13.58
N LYS A 249 19.36 -11.93 -13.72
CA LYS A 249 18.37 -11.95 -12.62
C LYS A 249 18.00 -13.36 -12.16
N THR A 250 18.65 -14.39 -12.67
CA THR A 250 18.28 -15.80 -12.48
C THR A 250 18.24 -16.19 -11.00
N LEU A 251 19.24 -15.78 -10.22
CA LEU A 251 19.30 -16.09 -8.79
C LEU A 251 18.14 -15.45 -8.00
N TYR A 252 17.80 -14.21 -8.32
CA TYR A 252 16.72 -13.48 -7.66
C TYR A 252 15.35 -14.07 -8.02
N LEU A 253 15.13 -14.41 -9.29
CA LEU A 253 13.92 -15.10 -9.74
C LEU A 253 13.78 -16.46 -9.06
N LYS A 254 14.84 -17.26 -8.98
CA LYS A 254 14.84 -18.52 -8.22
C LYS A 254 14.38 -18.31 -6.78
N GLY A 255 14.94 -17.31 -6.10
CA GLY A 255 14.55 -16.97 -4.73
C GLY A 255 13.08 -16.56 -4.60
N ILE A 256 12.61 -15.65 -5.45
CA ILE A 256 11.21 -15.17 -5.44
C ILE A 256 10.23 -16.32 -5.67
N PHE A 257 10.44 -17.14 -6.70
CA PHE A 257 9.56 -18.26 -7.01
C PHE A 257 9.65 -19.35 -5.95
N HIS A 258 10.84 -19.70 -5.47
CA HIS A 258 10.99 -20.68 -4.40
C HIS A 258 10.25 -20.24 -3.14
N ASN A 259 10.43 -18.99 -2.70
CA ASN A 259 9.73 -18.44 -1.55
C ASN A 259 8.21 -18.48 -1.74
N ALA A 260 7.72 -18.02 -2.90
CA ALA A 260 6.31 -18.05 -3.23
C ALA A 260 5.70 -19.45 -3.11
N LEU A 261 6.39 -20.46 -3.66
CA LEU A 261 5.94 -21.85 -3.74
C LEU A 261 6.12 -22.63 -2.43
N THR A 262 6.98 -22.17 -1.53
CA THR A 262 7.26 -22.80 -0.23
C THR A 262 6.61 -22.09 0.96
N GLY A 263 5.73 -21.10 0.71
CA GLY A 263 4.99 -20.42 1.77
C GLY A 263 5.78 -19.32 2.49
N VAL A 264 6.88 -18.84 1.90
CA VAL A 264 7.73 -17.79 2.47
C VAL A 264 7.48 -16.45 1.78
N ALA A 265 7.27 -15.38 2.55
CA ALA A 265 7.18 -14.04 2.00
C ALA A 265 8.55 -13.55 1.52
N THR A 266 8.61 -12.87 0.37
CA THR A 266 9.86 -12.34 -0.19
C THR A 266 10.03 -10.87 0.16
N PRO A 267 11.03 -10.47 0.97
CA PRO A 267 11.28 -9.06 1.26
C PRO A 267 11.58 -8.28 -0.03
N LEU A 268 11.01 -7.09 -0.16
CA LEU A 268 11.22 -6.21 -1.31
C LEU A 268 11.40 -4.77 -0.85
N GLU A 269 12.17 -4.02 -1.62
CA GLU A 269 12.26 -2.57 -1.48
C GLU A 269 11.76 -1.90 -2.76
N ALA A 270 11.07 -0.76 -2.62
CA ALA A 270 10.63 0.06 -3.72
C ALA A 270 11.12 1.49 -3.49
N LYS A 271 12.08 1.91 -4.32
CA LYS A 271 12.62 3.27 -4.31
C LYS A 271 11.83 4.14 -5.28
N GLY A 272 11.33 5.29 -4.86
CA GLY A 272 10.66 6.21 -5.77
C GLY A 272 11.61 6.73 -6.86
N VAL A 273 11.12 6.76 -8.09
CA VAL A 273 11.86 7.19 -9.29
C VAL A 273 11.27 8.47 -9.85
N ALA A 274 9.95 8.52 -9.98
CA ALA A 274 9.27 9.68 -10.53
C ALA A 274 7.81 9.77 -10.09
N ALA A 275 7.29 10.99 -10.09
CA ALA A 275 5.85 11.26 -10.11
C ALA A 275 5.58 12.35 -11.17
N PRO A 276 5.44 11.95 -12.45
CA PRO A 276 5.32 12.88 -13.55
C PRO A 276 4.18 13.88 -13.36
N GLY A 277 4.45 15.15 -13.68
CA GLY A 277 3.45 16.21 -13.72
C GLY A 277 3.84 17.45 -12.92
N VAL A 278 4.38 17.28 -11.70
CA VAL A 278 4.73 18.42 -10.84
C VAL A 278 6.06 18.20 -10.12
N SER A 279 6.96 19.16 -10.24
CA SER A 279 8.37 19.06 -9.82
C SER A 279 8.57 18.82 -8.32
N TRP A 280 7.77 19.49 -7.47
CA TRP A 280 7.87 19.33 -6.01
C TRP A 280 7.42 17.93 -5.57
N LEU A 281 6.40 17.37 -6.23
CA LEU A 281 5.90 16.03 -5.93
C LEU A 281 6.88 14.97 -6.42
N ASP A 282 7.42 15.15 -7.62
CA ASP A 282 8.46 14.30 -8.20
C ASP A 282 9.71 14.22 -7.29
N THR A 283 10.15 15.38 -6.78
CA THR A 283 11.26 15.46 -5.82
C THR A 283 10.96 14.70 -4.53
N ALA A 284 9.77 14.89 -3.97
CA ALA A 284 9.35 14.18 -2.77
C ALA A 284 9.34 12.66 -3.01
N ILE A 285 8.71 12.17 -4.09
CA ILE A 285 8.63 10.74 -4.40
C ILE A 285 10.02 10.12 -4.60
N LYS A 286 10.97 10.82 -5.23
CA LYS A 286 12.37 10.36 -5.36
C LYS A 286 13.09 10.14 -4.03
N SER A 287 12.65 10.79 -2.95
CA SER A 287 13.20 10.59 -1.60
C SER A 287 12.65 9.36 -0.89
N LEU A 288 11.56 8.77 -1.41
CA LEU A 288 10.83 7.70 -0.76
C LEU A 288 11.51 6.35 -0.97
N LEU A 289 11.71 5.61 0.12
CA LEU A 289 12.12 4.21 0.11
C LEU A 289 11.08 3.42 0.92
N LEU A 290 10.34 2.55 0.24
CA LEU A 290 9.33 1.69 0.84
C LEU A 290 9.92 0.29 1.03
N SER A 291 9.78 -0.26 2.22
CA SER A 291 10.09 -1.66 2.50
C SER A 291 8.78 -2.43 2.62
N THR A 292 8.68 -3.57 1.95
CA THR A 292 7.49 -4.44 1.98
C THR A 292 7.90 -5.90 1.74
N ALA A 293 6.94 -6.81 1.59
CA ALA A 293 7.22 -8.18 1.19
C ALA A 293 6.16 -8.65 0.19
N LEU A 294 6.60 -9.33 -0.87
CA LEU A 294 5.69 -10.06 -1.75
C LEU A 294 5.17 -11.28 -0.96
N PRO A 295 3.84 -11.45 -0.81
CA PRO A 295 3.30 -12.57 -0.06
C PRO A 295 3.62 -13.89 -0.78
N PRO A 296 3.62 -15.03 -0.06
CA PRO A 296 3.60 -16.33 -0.71
C PRO A 296 2.27 -16.57 -1.44
N LEU A 297 2.15 -17.71 -2.11
CA LEU A 297 0.85 -18.13 -2.66
C LEU A 297 -0.19 -18.28 -1.56
N ARG A 298 -1.43 -17.84 -1.84
CA ARG A 298 -2.57 -17.95 -0.93
C ARG A 298 -3.11 -19.37 -0.84
N GLU A 299 -3.03 -20.10 -1.94
CA GLU A 299 -3.44 -21.49 -2.07
C GLU A 299 -2.20 -22.38 -2.24
N ALA A 300 -2.32 -23.66 -1.90
CA ALA A 300 -1.27 -24.63 -2.17
C ALA A 300 -0.98 -24.67 -3.69
N PRO A 301 0.29 -24.71 -4.11
CA PRO A 301 0.66 -24.63 -5.53
C PRO A 301 0.10 -25.79 -6.37
N ILE A 302 -0.11 -26.94 -5.74
CA ILE A 302 -0.72 -28.14 -6.33
C ILE A 302 -1.99 -28.44 -5.53
N SER A 303 -3.13 -28.45 -6.22
CA SER A 303 -4.45 -28.64 -5.59
C SER A 303 -4.95 -30.08 -5.68
N SER A 304 -4.52 -30.82 -6.71
CA SER A 304 -4.81 -32.24 -6.86
C SER A 304 -3.82 -32.90 -7.82
N VAL A 305 -3.64 -34.20 -7.69
CA VAL A 305 -2.87 -35.04 -8.60
C VAL A 305 -3.69 -36.29 -8.93
N ALA A 306 -3.87 -36.57 -10.21
CA ALA A 306 -4.45 -37.80 -10.71
C ALA A 306 -3.35 -38.66 -11.35
N ILE A 307 -3.30 -39.94 -10.99
CA ILE A 307 -2.49 -40.93 -11.69
C ILE A 307 -3.38 -41.60 -12.73
N ASN A 308 -3.15 -41.27 -14.00
CA ASN A 308 -3.97 -41.77 -15.12
C ASN A 308 -3.61 -43.22 -15.48
N SER A 309 -2.34 -43.58 -15.31
CA SER A 309 -1.84 -44.94 -15.47
C SER A 309 -0.60 -45.13 -14.61
N MET A 310 -0.37 -46.37 -14.18
CA MET A 310 0.83 -46.78 -13.45
C MET A 310 1.23 -48.17 -13.95
N GLU A 311 2.49 -48.31 -14.31
CA GLU A 311 3.10 -49.59 -14.67
C GLU A 311 4.23 -49.87 -13.68
N MET A 312 4.29 -51.11 -13.18
CA MET A 312 5.36 -51.59 -12.31
C MET A 312 5.98 -52.84 -12.93
N ASP A 313 7.29 -52.80 -13.13
CA ASP A 313 8.07 -53.91 -13.65
C ASP A 313 8.76 -54.69 -12.52
N PHE A 314 8.46 -55.99 -12.46
CA PHE A 314 8.94 -56.97 -11.49
C PHE A 314 9.95 -57.96 -12.08
N ALA A 315 10.46 -57.72 -13.31
CA ALA A 315 11.21 -58.71 -14.08
C ALA A 315 12.61 -59.09 -13.51
N CYS A 316 13.07 -58.51 -12.40
CA CYS A 316 14.33 -58.86 -11.75
C CYS A 316 14.14 -59.52 -10.37
N GLY A 317 15.08 -60.40 -9.97
CA GLY A 317 14.97 -61.18 -8.72
C GLY A 317 14.90 -60.33 -7.44
N ASP A 318 15.50 -59.13 -7.46
CA ASP A 318 15.48 -58.18 -6.34
C ASP A 318 14.39 -57.09 -6.50
N CYS A 319 13.59 -57.14 -7.56
CA CYS A 319 12.59 -56.11 -7.90
C CYS A 319 11.30 -56.22 -7.07
N THR A 320 11.10 -57.27 -6.25
CA THR A 320 9.91 -57.43 -5.41
C THR A 320 9.65 -56.23 -4.50
N TRP A 321 10.70 -55.68 -3.91
CA TRP A 321 10.65 -54.55 -2.97
C TRP A 321 11.20 -53.25 -3.56
N LYS A 322 11.52 -53.28 -4.86
CA LYS A 322 12.04 -52.14 -5.60
C LYS A 322 11.67 -52.22 -7.09
N PRO A 323 10.38 -52.37 -7.46
CA PRO A 323 9.99 -52.47 -8.85
C PRO A 323 10.29 -51.15 -9.57
N LEU A 324 10.55 -51.24 -10.87
CA LEU A 324 10.64 -50.05 -11.70
C LEU A 324 9.22 -49.57 -12.01
N ALA A 325 8.87 -48.39 -11.51
CA ALA A 325 7.58 -47.77 -11.73
C ALA A 325 7.68 -46.64 -12.76
N LYS A 326 6.66 -46.53 -13.61
CA LYS A 326 6.40 -45.35 -14.44
C LYS A 326 4.91 -45.05 -14.41
N SER A 327 4.55 -43.77 -14.43
CA SER A 327 3.17 -43.31 -14.32
C SER A 327 2.89 -42.18 -15.29
N SER A 328 1.66 -42.15 -15.81
CA SER A 328 1.08 -40.96 -16.40
C SER A 328 0.36 -40.18 -15.29
N ILE A 329 0.73 -38.93 -15.08
CA ILE A 329 0.13 -38.08 -14.04
C ILE A 329 -0.44 -36.79 -14.62
N THR A 330 -1.51 -36.30 -14.01
CA THR A 330 -2.08 -34.98 -14.27
C THR A 330 -2.28 -34.25 -12.95
N ALA A 331 -1.55 -33.15 -12.76
CA ALA A 331 -1.68 -32.26 -11.61
C ALA A 331 -2.51 -31.03 -11.96
N ASP A 332 -3.34 -30.54 -11.03
CA ASP A 332 -4.04 -29.27 -11.15
C ASP A 332 -3.35 -28.22 -10.29
N THR A 333 -2.85 -27.16 -10.92
CA THR A 333 -1.97 -26.17 -10.28
C THR A 333 -2.67 -24.85 -9.99
N LYS A 334 -2.27 -24.18 -8.91
CA LYS A 334 -2.78 -22.87 -8.49
C LYS A 334 -1.67 -21.83 -8.51
N LEU A 335 -1.00 -21.74 -9.66
CA LEU A 335 0.11 -20.82 -9.86
C LEU A 335 -0.42 -19.45 -10.33
N PRO A 336 0.26 -18.34 -9.96
CA PRO A 336 -0.24 -16.98 -10.17
C PRO A 336 -0.01 -16.52 -11.62
N PHE A 337 -0.18 -17.38 -12.62
CA PHE A 337 -0.02 -17.04 -14.03
C PHE A 337 -1.39 -16.94 -14.71
N ALA A 338 -1.70 -15.78 -15.28
CA ALA A 338 -3.00 -15.52 -15.91
C ALA A 338 -3.33 -16.51 -17.04
N ASN A 339 -2.31 -16.98 -17.76
CA ASN A 339 -2.44 -17.89 -18.91
C ASN A 339 -1.85 -19.29 -18.65
N GLY A 340 -1.75 -19.70 -17.39
CA GLY A 340 -1.07 -20.93 -16.98
C GLY A 340 0.44 -20.76 -16.87
N ALA A 341 1.06 -21.54 -15.97
CA ALA A 341 2.49 -21.44 -15.72
C ALA A 341 3.30 -22.10 -16.86
N PRO A 342 4.43 -21.51 -17.29
CA PRO A 342 5.27 -22.05 -18.35
C PRO A 342 6.16 -23.19 -17.83
N ILE A 343 5.56 -24.25 -17.29
CA ILE A 343 6.28 -25.42 -16.80
C ILE A 343 6.78 -26.21 -18.00
N LYS A 344 8.08 -26.51 -18.02
CA LYS A 344 8.75 -27.25 -19.08
C LYS A 344 9.01 -28.69 -18.68
N GLN A 345 9.50 -28.89 -17.46
CA GLN A 345 9.78 -30.22 -16.92
C GLN A 345 9.41 -30.33 -15.45
N LEU A 346 9.07 -31.54 -15.02
CA LEU A 346 8.80 -31.88 -13.62
C LEU A 346 9.58 -33.11 -13.20
N ALA A 347 10.02 -33.14 -11.95
CA ALA A 347 10.53 -34.28 -11.23
C ALA A 347 9.77 -34.42 -9.90
N GLN A 348 9.72 -35.61 -9.32
CA GLN A 348 9.04 -35.85 -8.06
C GLN A 348 9.92 -36.61 -7.09
N ASN A 349 9.75 -36.31 -5.81
CA ASN A 349 10.29 -37.05 -4.68
C ASN A 349 9.14 -37.24 -3.68
N VAL A 350 8.43 -38.36 -3.81
CA VAL A 350 7.16 -38.58 -3.13
C VAL A 350 7.15 -39.92 -2.40
N GLN A 351 6.47 -39.93 -1.27
CA GLN A 351 5.99 -41.10 -0.56
C GLN A 351 4.58 -41.41 -1.06
N ILE A 352 4.36 -42.66 -1.43
CA ILE A 352 3.04 -43.20 -1.75
C ILE A 352 2.45 -43.75 -0.45
N LEU A 353 1.24 -43.32 -0.13
CA LEU A 353 0.49 -43.78 1.03
C LEU A 353 -0.74 -44.57 0.56
N ASP A 354 -1.13 -45.60 1.30
CA ASP A 354 -2.36 -46.32 1.02
C ASP A 354 -3.61 -45.49 1.43
N LYS A 355 -4.81 -46.03 1.21
CA LYS A 355 -6.07 -45.36 1.60
C LYS A 355 -6.25 -45.13 3.10
N LYS A 356 -5.42 -45.74 3.95
CA LYS A 356 -5.39 -45.55 5.41
C LYS A 356 -4.32 -44.54 5.83
N GLY A 357 -3.52 -44.04 4.88
CA GLY A 357 -2.40 -43.14 5.14
C GLY A 357 -1.12 -43.84 5.57
N GLU A 358 -1.03 -45.16 5.43
CA GLU A 358 0.16 -45.96 5.75
C GLU A 358 1.18 -45.90 4.60
N LEU A 359 2.47 -45.84 4.93
CA LEU A 359 3.53 -45.75 3.92
C LEU A 359 3.64 -47.03 3.10
N VAL A 360 3.40 -46.91 1.80
CA VAL A 360 3.63 -47.97 0.80
C VAL A 360 5.10 -47.96 0.38
N GLY A 361 5.61 -46.83 -0.09
CA GLY A 361 6.98 -46.73 -0.57
C GLY A 361 7.34 -45.33 -1.06
N THR A 362 8.60 -45.16 -1.47
CA THR A 362 9.14 -43.88 -1.94
C THR A 362 9.50 -43.96 -3.42
N LEU A 363 9.10 -42.95 -4.18
CA LEU A 363 9.37 -42.83 -5.61
C LEU A 363 10.07 -41.49 -5.90
N ILE A 364 11.25 -41.58 -6.51
CA ILE A 364 12.03 -40.42 -6.95
C ILE A 364 12.23 -40.54 -8.46
N THR A 365 11.70 -39.59 -9.23
CA THR A 365 11.81 -39.63 -10.70
C THR A 365 12.75 -38.54 -11.20
N PRO A 366 13.53 -38.79 -12.27
CA PRO A 366 14.18 -37.73 -13.02
C PRO A 366 13.17 -36.76 -13.65
N TYR A 367 13.68 -35.62 -14.16
CA TYR A 367 12.87 -34.66 -14.91
C TYR A 367 12.29 -35.27 -16.19
N ALA A 368 10.98 -35.06 -16.40
CA ALA A 368 10.28 -35.35 -17.64
C ALA A 368 9.60 -34.11 -18.20
N GLY A 369 9.42 -34.07 -19.52
CA GLY A 369 8.66 -33.03 -20.19
C GLY A 369 7.19 -33.07 -19.81
N VAL A 370 6.51 -31.93 -19.91
CA VAL A 370 5.09 -31.80 -19.58
C VAL A 370 4.25 -31.35 -20.77
N THR A 371 2.95 -31.59 -20.68
CA THR A 371 1.91 -31.00 -21.54
C THR A 371 1.00 -30.14 -20.68
N LEU A 372 0.73 -28.91 -21.13
CA LEU A 372 -0.07 -27.92 -20.39
C LEU A 372 -1.46 -27.79 -21.01
N ALA A 373 -2.49 -27.75 -20.16
CA ALA A 373 -3.87 -27.49 -20.55
C ALA A 373 -4.57 -26.65 -19.47
N GLY A 374 -4.52 -25.32 -19.60
CA GLY A 374 -5.01 -24.40 -18.57
C GLY A 374 -4.19 -24.51 -17.28
N SER A 375 -4.84 -24.80 -16.14
CA SER A 375 -4.17 -25.06 -14.86
C SER A 375 -3.59 -26.46 -14.74
N LYS A 376 -3.92 -27.36 -15.68
CA LYS A 376 -3.52 -28.77 -15.63
C LYS A 376 -2.16 -28.99 -16.29
N VAL A 377 -1.32 -29.74 -15.60
CA VAL A 377 0.03 -30.14 -16.04
C VAL A 377 0.06 -31.66 -16.09
N SER A 378 0.30 -32.22 -17.27
CA SER A 378 0.39 -33.66 -17.45
C SER A 378 1.80 -34.09 -17.83
N THR A 379 2.29 -35.21 -17.28
CA THR A 379 3.61 -35.74 -17.59
C THR A 379 3.62 -37.27 -17.53
N GLU A 380 4.49 -37.87 -18.33
CA GLU A 380 4.83 -39.28 -18.26
C GLU A 380 6.16 -39.39 -17.49
N THR A 381 6.12 -39.95 -16.28
CA THR A 381 7.32 -40.02 -15.45
C THR A 381 8.33 -41.00 -16.06
N PRO A 382 9.64 -40.70 -16.04
CA PRO A 382 10.65 -41.67 -16.44
C PRO A 382 10.62 -42.86 -15.48
N SER A 383 10.95 -44.06 -15.99
CA SER A 383 11.05 -45.27 -15.18
C SER A 383 12.00 -45.08 -13.99
N ALA A 384 11.50 -45.30 -12.78
CA ALA A 384 12.25 -45.10 -11.56
C ALA A 384 11.90 -46.16 -10.50
N PRO A 385 12.83 -46.54 -9.61
CA PRO A 385 12.57 -47.53 -8.59
C PRO A 385 11.58 -47.01 -7.53
N LEU A 386 10.45 -47.69 -7.36
CA LEU A 386 9.58 -47.54 -6.19
C LEU A 386 10.21 -48.32 -5.03
N THR A 387 10.88 -47.64 -4.11
CA THR A 387 11.61 -48.29 -3.02
C THR A 387 10.69 -48.56 -1.83
N ILE A 388 10.51 -49.82 -1.49
CA ILE A 388 9.72 -50.27 -0.34
C ILE A 388 10.67 -50.51 0.84
N SER A 389 10.35 -49.96 2.00
CA SER A 389 11.13 -50.21 3.22
C SER A 389 10.72 -51.54 3.87
N ASP A 390 11.63 -52.20 4.59
CA ASP A 390 11.35 -53.50 5.24
C ASP A 390 10.08 -53.50 6.12
N GLY A 391 9.79 -52.36 6.77
CA GLY A 391 8.59 -52.19 7.61
C GLY A 391 7.29 -51.95 6.85
N SER A 392 7.36 -51.73 5.53
CA SER A 392 6.21 -51.42 4.66
C SER A 392 5.79 -52.59 3.78
N HIS A 393 6.43 -53.77 3.89
CA HIS A 393 6.17 -54.91 3.02
C HIS A 393 4.70 -55.38 3.04
N ASP A 394 4.09 -55.49 4.22
CA ASP A 394 2.68 -55.91 4.35
C ASP A 394 1.72 -54.89 3.74
N THR A 395 1.93 -53.59 3.99
CA THR A 395 1.16 -52.49 3.40
C THR A 395 1.30 -52.47 1.88
N TYR A 396 2.52 -52.67 1.36
CA TYR A 396 2.78 -52.74 -0.07
C TYR A 396 2.09 -53.93 -0.75
N ILE A 397 2.14 -55.12 -0.15
CA ILE A 397 1.42 -56.30 -0.67
C ILE A 397 -0.08 -56.02 -0.74
N ALA A 398 -0.66 -55.45 0.31
CA ALA A 398 -2.08 -55.08 0.34
C ALA A 398 -2.40 -54.02 -0.72
N PHE A 399 -1.56 -53.00 -0.87
CA PHE A 399 -1.71 -51.95 -1.88
C PHE A 399 -1.74 -52.53 -3.31
N ILE A 400 -0.78 -53.39 -3.66
CA ILE A 400 -0.76 -54.04 -4.99
C ILE A 400 -1.98 -54.94 -5.19
N SER A 401 -2.45 -55.63 -4.15
CA SER A 401 -3.69 -56.41 -4.22
C SER A 401 -4.89 -55.51 -4.52
N ASP A 402 -5.04 -54.40 -3.80
CA ASP A 402 -6.15 -53.48 -3.96
C ASP A 402 -6.15 -52.83 -5.36
N LEU A 403 -4.98 -52.43 -5.89
CA LEU A 403 -4.84 -51.88 -7.24
C LEU A 403 -5.34 -52.84 -8.35
N ASN A 404 -5.29 -54.15 -8.12
CA ASN A 404 -5.75 -55.15 -9.09
C ASN A 404 -7.23 -55.53 -8.93
N MET A 405 -7.89 -55.12 -7.84
CA MET A 405 -9.28 -55.47 -7.53
C MET A 405 -10.24 -54.31 -7.76
N GLU A 406 -9.78 -53.07 -7.60
CA GLU A 406 -10.61 -51.87 -7.70
C GLU A 406 -10.51 -51.20 -9.08
N THR A 407 -11.61 -50.62 -9.56
CA THR A 407 -11.60 -49.82 -10.81
C THR A 407 -11.03 -48.42 -10.61
N THR A 408 -11.02 -47.93 -9.37
CA THR A 408 -10.49 -46.63 -8.95
C THR A 408 -9.94 -46.78 -7.54
N TYR A 409 -8.70 -46.33 -7.32
CA TYR A 409 -8.05 -46.41 -6.02
C TYR A 409 -7.63 -45.01 -5.54
N GLU A 410 -8.00 -44.65 -4.33
CA GLU A 410 -7.57 -43.42 -3.67
C GLU A 410 -6.27 -43.71 -2.89
N LEU A 411 -5.23 -42.95 -3.19
CA LEU A 411 -3.93 -43.02 -2.51
C LEU A 411 -3.52 -41.64 -2.02
N GLY A 412 -2.70 -41.61 -0.97
CA GLY A 412 -2.06 -40.38 -0.52
C GLY A 412 -0.70 -40.20 -1.20
N LEU A 413 -0.33 -38.95 -1.46
CA LEU A 413 1.03 -38.57 -1.85
C LEU A 413 1.56 -37.58 -0.82
N ARG A 414 2.80 -37.80 -0.36
CA ARG A 414 3.49 -36.85 0.52
C ARG A 414 4.91 -36.62 0.03
N GLY A 415 5.34 -35.38 -0.09
CA GLY A 415 6.72 -35.07 -0.47
C GLY A 415 6.81 -33.78 -1.26
N TYR A 416 7.61 -33.79 -2.32
CA TYR A 416 7.86 -32.59 -3.10
C TYR A 416 7.96 -32.86 -4.60
N ALA A 417 7.61 -31.86 -5.39
CA ALA A 417 7.94 -31.76 -6.80
C ALA A 417 9.05 -30.73 -7.03
N ASP A 418 9.87 -30.99 -8.03
CA ASP A 418 10.79 -30.01 -8.59
C ASP A 418 10.33 -29.67 -10.01
N SER A 419 10.51 -28.42 -10.43
CA SER A 419 10.01 -27.89 -11.69
C SER A 419 11.07 -27.07 -12.42
N ILE A 420 11.11 -27.17 -13.74
CA ILE A 420 11.82 -26.25 -14.62
C ILE A 420 10.79 -25.37 -15.31
N LEU A 421 10.86 -24.06 -15.08
CA LEU A 421 10.01 -23.05 -15.72
C LEU A 421 10.76 -22.41 -16.89
N ASP A 422 10.11 -22.26 -18.04
CA ASP A 422 10.61 -21.45 -19.14
C ASP A 422 10.15 -20.00 -18.96
N LEU A 423 11.05 -19.13 -18.50
CA LEU A 423 10.74 -17.72 -18.28
C LEU A 423 11.17 -16.82 -19.45
N GLY A 424 11.22 -17.38 -20.67
CA GLY A 424 11.49 -16.62 -21.90
C GLY A 424 12.85 -15.93 -21.89
N PRO A 425 12.91 -14.57 -21.85
CA PRO A 425 14.18 -13.84 -21.84
C PRO A 425 15.07 -14.16 -20.62
N PHE A 426 14.52 -14.71 -19.54
CA PHE A 426 15.29 -15.13 -18.36
C PHE A 426 15.78 -16.58 -18.42
N GLY A 427 15.40 -17.32 -19.46
CA GLY A 427 15.75 -18.72 -19.65
C GLY A 427 15.05 -19.68 -18.69
N ASP A 428 15.59 -20.89 -18.62
CA ASP A 428 15.05 -21.97 -17.80
C ASP A 428 15.42 -21.76 -16.32
N VAL A 429 14.41 -21.75 -15.45
CA VAL A 429 14.57 -21.59 -14.00
C VAL A 429 14.10 -22.85 -13.28
N GLU A 430 15.05 -23.52 -12.63
CA GLU A 430 14.79 -24.66 -11.75
C GLU A 430 14.30 -24.18 -10.38
N ILE A 431 13.14 -24.68 -9.96
CA ILE A 431 12.56 -24.50 -8.63
C ILE A 431 12.41 -25.87 -7.96
N LYS A 432 12.91 -25.99 -6.74
CA LYS A 432 12.89 -27.24 -5.97
C LYS A 432 12.01 -27.15 -4.75
N GLY A 433 11.52 -28.31 -4.30
CA GLY A 433 10.85 -28.45 -3.02
C GLY A 433 9.43 -27.89 -2.99
N ILE A 434 8.69 -27.98 -4.11
CA ILE A 434 7.28 -27.59 -4.17
C ILE A 434 6.49 -28.65 -3.39
N PRO A 435 5.85 -28.32 -2.26
CA PRO A 435 5.21 -29.32 -1.40
C PRO A 435 4.03 -30.02 -2.09
N ILE A 436 3.92 -31.31 -1.83
CA ILE A 436 2.78 -32.18 -2.16
C ILE A 436 2.33 -32.81 -0.85
N ASP A 437 1.15 -32.44 -0.36
CA ASP A 437 0.60 -32.91 0.92
C ASP A 437 -0.84 -33.42 0.76
#